data_AF-A0A937ITX8-F1
#
_entry.id   AF-A0A937ITX8-F1
#
_cell.length_a   1.000
_cell.length_b   1.000
_cell.length_c   1.000
_cell.angle_alpha   90.00
_cell.angle_beta   90.00
_cell.angle_gamma   90.00
#
_symmetry.space_group_name_H-M   'P 1'
#
loop_
_entity.id
_entity.type
_entity.pdbx_description
1 polymer ?
#
loop_
_entity_poly.entity_id
_entity_poly.type
_entity_poly.pdbx_seq_one_letter_code
_entity_poly.pdbx_strand_id
1 'polypeptide(L)'
;MQTDLNRDEFLELLEKLSSTKKSDVLSIVEEINNKMSNAGVTWDQLLISSQAEEEEEVEEPDDDEVSNIEDVEESKSQPISKTEITEVKKLIQAIDAISKSDATKQELREYEEDLKEGDFEQMDLQYLRALKDRLSK
;
A
#
# COMPACT_ATOMS: atom_id res chain seq x y z
N MET A 1 -21.35 -19.03 6.29
CA MET A 1 -21.76 -17.75 6.87
C MET A 1 -20.55 -16.85 6.72
N GLN A 2 -20.62 -15.88 5.81
CA GLN A 2 -19.58 -14.89 5.64
C GLN A 2 -19.73 -13.91 6.81
N THR A 3 -18.71 -13.80 7.64
CA THR A 3 -18.69 -12.81 8.73
C THR A 3 -18.05 -11.55 8.19
N ASP A 4 -18.75 -10.42 8.26
CA ASP A 4 -18.18 -9.13 7.90
C ASP A 4 -16.91 -8.87 8.72
N LEU A 5 -15.86 -8.36 8.07
CA LEU A 5 -14.60 -8.07 8.74
C LEU A 5 -14.78 -6.85 9.65
N ASN A 6 -14.74 -7.05 10.97
CA ASN A 6 -14.76 -5.94 11.91
C ASN A 6 -13.47 -5.12 11.79
N ARG A 7 -13.59 -3.90 11.25
CA ARG A 7 -12.46 -3.00 10.97
C ARG A 7 -11.69 -2.62 12.23
N ASP A 8 -12.38 -2.36 13.34
CA ASP A 8 -11.74 -1.90 14.58
C ASP A 8 -10.86 -3.00 15.18
N GLU A 9 -11.40 -4.22 15.26
CA GLU A 9 -10.62 -5.37 15.73
C GLU A 9 -9.45 -5.72 14.80
N PHE A 10 -9.60 -5.47 13.50
CA PHE A 10 -8.54 -5.70 12.51
C PHE A 10 -7.40 -4.67 12.67
N LEU A 11 -7.73 -3.41 12.91
CA LEU A 11 -6.76 -2.34 13.18
C LEU A 11 -5.97 -2.59 14.47
N GLU A 12 -6.64 -3.06 15.54
CA GLU A 12 -5.94 -3.44 16.78
C GLU A 12 -4.89 -4.53 16.57
N LEU A 13 -5.15 -5.51 15.67
CA LEU A 13 -4.18 -6.56 15.36
C LEU A 13 -2.97 -6.02 14.60
N LEU A 14 -3.18 -5.05 13.70
CA LEU A 14 -2.10 -4.37 12.97
C LEU A 14 -1.25 -3.50 13.92
N GLU A 15 -1.86 -2.80 14.87
CA GLU A 15 -1.16 -2.03 15.89
C GLU A 15 -0.35 -2.94 16.83
N LYS A 16 -0.92 -4.10 17.23
CA LYS A 16 -0.18 -5.11 17.98
C LYS A 16 1.04 -5.60 17.19
N LEU A 17 0.93 -5.77 15.88
CA LEU A 17 2.05 -6.20 15.04
C LEU A 17 3.21 -5.20 15.06
N SER A 18 2.94 -3.90 15.11
CA SER A 18 3.99 -2.86 15.20
C SER A 18 4.67 -2.81 16.56
N SER A 19 3.95 -3.19 17.62
CA SER A 19 4.39 -3.02 19.01
C SER A 19 4.86 -4.31 19.69
N THR A 20 4.74 -5.47 19.03
CA THR A 20 5.01 -6.78 19.66
C THR A 20 6.40 -7.33 19.34
N LYS A 21 6.92 -8.18 20.24
CA LYS A 21 8.20 -8.87 20.07
C LYS A 21 8.10 -9.88 18.92
N LYS A 22 9.23 -10.12 18.22
CA LYS A 22 9.33 -11.05 17.09
C LYS A 22 8.72 -12.44 17.33
N SER A 23 8.63 -12.91 18.57
CA SER A 23 8.05 -14.21 18.92
C SER A 23 6.55 -14.29 18.66
N ASP A 24 5.82 -13.18 18.80
CA ASP A 24 4.35 -13.21 18.76
C ASP A 24 3.81 -12.66 17.43
N VAL A 25 4.69 -12.11 16.58
CA VAL A 25 4.36 -11.63 15.23
C VAL A 25 3.72 -12.73 14.39
N LEU A 26 4.24 -13.96 14.45
CA LEU A 26 3.70 -15.07 13.65
C LEU A 26 2.26 -15.39 14.06
N SER A 27 1.98 -15.44 15.36
CA SER A 27 0.62 -15.70 15.86
C SER A 27 -0.36 -14.61 15.45
N ILE A 28 0.06 -13.34 15.51
CA ILE A 28 -0.77 -12.20 15.09
C ILE A 28 -1.03 -12.24 13.58
N VAL A 29 -0.01 -12.57 12.76
CA VAL A 29 -0.16 -12.71 11.31
C VAL A 29 -1.10 -13.85 10.94
N GLU A 30 -1.01 -14.99 11.63
CA GLU A 30 -1.94 -16.11 11.44
C GLU A 30 -3.37 -15.72 11.79
N GLU A 31 -3.56 -14.95 12.87
CA GLU A 31 -4.87 -14.44 13.28
C GLU A 31 -5.47 -13.49 12.24
N ILE A 32 -4.69 -12.54 11.73
CA ILE A 32 -5.08 -11.63 10.63
C ILE A 32 -5.50 -12.44 9.40
N ASN A 33 -4.69 -13.43 9.00
CA ASN A 33 -4.98 -14.25 7.82
C ASN A 33 -6.26 -15.09 8.00
N ASN A 34 -6.51 -15.60 9.21
CA ASN A 34 -7.74 -16.33 9.52
C ASN A 34 -8.97 -15.41 9.51
N LYS A 35 -8.87 -14.20 10.07
CA LYS A 35 -9.98 -13.21 10.01
C LYS A 35 -10.30 -12.82 8.57
N MET A 36 -9.28 -12.56 7.76
CA MET A 36 -9.42 -12.26 6.34
C MET A 36 -10.06 -13.42 5.56
N SER A 37 -9.59 -14.65 5.78
CA SER A 37 -10.13 -15.85 5.13
C SER A 37 -11.58 -16.14 5.52
N ASN A 38 -11.93 -15.95 6.80
CA ASN A 38 -13.30 -16.14 7.29
C ASN A 38 -14.27 -15.09 6.74
N ALA A 39 -13.78 -13.87 6.51
CA ALA A 39 -14.55 -12.81 5.84
C ALA A 39 -14.63 -13.01 4.31
N GLY A 40 -13.85 -13.94 3.74
CA GLY A 40 -13.77 -14.13 2.30
C GLY A 40 -13.17 -12.93 1.57
N VAL A 41 -12.40 -12.10 2.27
CA VAL A 41 -11.80 -10.87 1.75
C VAL A 41 -10.34 -11.14 1.41
N THR A 42 -9.79 -10.46 0.40
CA THR A 42 -8.35 -10.48 0.08
C THR A 42 -7.73 -9.11 0.33
N TRP A 43 -6.39 -9.04 0.40
CA TRP A 43 -5.68 -7.75 0.52
C TRP A 43 -6.04 -6.78 -0.61
N ASP A 44 -6.16 -7.26 -1.85
CA ASP A 44 -6.58 -6.44 -2.98
C ASP A 44 -7.96 -5.82 -2.74
N GLN A 45 -8.92 -6.61 -2.24
CA GLN A 45 -10.27 -6.12 -1.98
C GLN A 45 -10.32 -5.07 -0.86
N LEU A 46 -9.46 -5.18 0.16
CA LEU A 46 -9.35 -4.16 1.22
C LEU A 46 -8.73 -2.85 0.71
N LEU A 47 -7.82 -2.92 -0.25
CA LEU A 47 -7.15 -1.75 -0.82
C LEU A 47 -7.99 -1.05 -1.89
N ILE A 48 -8.96 -1.75 -2.50
CA ILE A 48 -9.84 -1.21 -3.55
C ILE A 48 -11.03 -0.44 -2.94
N SER A 49 -11.43 -0.72 -1.69
CA SER A 49 -12.61 -0.08 -1.06
C SER A 49 -12.49 1.42 -0.80
N SER A 50 -11.35 2.06 -1.05
CA SER A 50 -11.19 3.52 -0.95
C SER A 50 -11.43 4.28 -2.25
N GLN A 51 -11.80 3.61 -3.36
CA GLN A 51 -11.91 4.26 -4.69
C GLN A 51 -13.29 4.19 -5.34
N ALA A 52 -14.35 3.81 -4.62
CA ALA A 52 -15.67 3.59 -5.22
C ALA A 52 -16.85 4.21 -4.44
N GLU A 53 -16.65 5.35 -3.77
CA GLU A 53 -17.74 6.17 -3.21
C GLU A 53 -17.49 7.66 -3.51
N GLU A 54 -17.32 8.03 -4.79
CA GLU A 54 -17.35 9.43 -5.25
C GLU A 54 -18.33 9.60 -6.42
N GLU A 55 -19.56 9.10 -6.30
CA GLU A 55 -20.65 9.56 -7.18
C GLU A 55 -21.97 9.52 -6.39
N GLU A 56 -22.30 10.61 -5.70
CA GLU A 56 -23.67 11.18 -5.73
C GLU A 56 -23.75 12.56 -5.03
N GLU A 57 -24.01 13.55 -5.89
CA GLU A 57 -24.72 14.83 -5.71
C GLU A 57 -24.27 15.87 -4.66
N VAL A 58 -23.81 16.98 -5.22
CA VAL A 58 -23.54 18.28 -4.61
C VAL A 58 -24.86 18.99 -4.26
N GLU A 59 -25.15 19.15 -2.97
CA GLU A 59 -25.97 20.26 -2.44
C GLU A 59 -25.33 20.79 -1.15
N GLU A 60 -24.62 21.90 -1.27
CA GLU A 60 -24.34 22.84 -0.16
C GLU A 60 -25.51 23.84 -0.04
N PRO A 61 -25.66 24.64 1.04
CA PRO A 61 -24.90 24.70 2.30
C PRO A 61 -25.78 24.80 3.59
N ASP A 62 -25.23 24.54 4.78
CA ASP A 62 -25.28 25.52 5.89
C ASP A 62 -24.40 25.14 7.10
N ASP A 63 -23.71 26.17 7.58
CA ASP A 63 -23.13 26.51 8.89
C ASP A 63 -22.66 25.45 9.93
N ASP A 64 -21.44 25.74 10.41
CA ASP A 64 -20.94 25.63 11.79
C ASP A 64 -20.85 24.25 12.47
N GLU A 65 -19.68 23.60 12.34
CA GLU A 65 -18.83 23.33 13.51
C GLU A 65 -17.41 22.96 13.06
N VAL A 66 -16.47 23.89 13.26
CA VAL A 66 -15.03 23.65 13.19
C VAL A 66 -14.60 22.72 14.33
N SER A 67 -14.83 21.43 14.16
CA SER A 67 -14.15 20.41 14.95
C SER A 67 -12.83 20.07 14.25
N ASN A 68 -11.77 20.41 14.96
CA ASN A 68 -10.36 20.28 14.62
C ASN A 68 -10.01 18.81 14.25
N ILE A 69 -10.25 18.42 13.01
CA ILE A 69 -9.69 17.21 12.41
C ILE A 69 -8.22 17.54 12.19
N GLU A 70 -7.37 16.98 13.06
CA GLU A 70 -5.94 16.88 12.83
C GLU A 70 -5.73 16.25 11.45
N ASP A 71 -5.37 17.12 10.51
CA ASP A 71 -4.49 16.88 9.37
C ASP A 71 -4.38 15.40 9.02
N VAL A 72 -5.42 14.88 8.36
CA VAL A 72 -5.24 13.77 7.43
C VAL A 72 -4.19 14.31 6.48
N GLU A 73 -2.93 13.88 6.65
CA GLU A 73 -1.91 14.05 5.63
C GLU A 73 -2.44 13.36 4.38
N GLU A 74 -3.17 14.15 3.59
CA GLU A 74 -3.30 14.07 2.17
C GLU A 74 -2.03 13.38 1.68
N SER A 75 -2.18 12.16 1.15
CA SER A 75 -1.11 11.40 0.51
C SER A 75 -0.64 12.18 -0.70
N LYS A 76 0.02 13.31 -0.44
CA LYS A 76 0.72 14.12 -1.41
C LYS A 76 1.77 13.19 -1.94
N SER A 77 1.69 12.88 -3.23
CA SER A 77 2.79 12.42 -4.07
C SER A 77 4.10 12.98 -3.56
N GLN A 78 4.77 12.23 -2.68
CA GLN A 78 6.00 12.70 -2.06
C GLN A 78 7.12 12.45 -3.07
N PRO A 79 7.82 13.51 -3.51
CA PRO A 79 8.92 13.33 -4.43
C PRO A 79 10.04 12.55 -3.75
N ILE A 80 10.66 11.63 -4.49
CA ILE A 80 11.73 10.79 -3.95
C ILE A 80 13.05 11.57 -3.78
N SER A 81 13.80 11.26 -2.73
CA SER A 81 15.11 11.85 -2.48
C SER A 81 16.19 11.32 -3.42
N LYS A 82 17.32 12.04 -3.56
CA LYS A 82 18.48 11.58 -4.38
C LYS A 82 19.06 10.24 -3.92
N THR A 83 19.00 9.97 -2.61
CA THR A 83 19.38 8.69 -2.02
C THR A 83 18.45 7.57 -2.48
N GLU A 84 17.15 7.83 -2.50
CA GLU A 84 16.13 6.89 -2.95
C GLU A 84 16.20 6.65 -4.46
N ILE A 85 16.49 7.66 -5.29
CA ILE A 85 16.74 7.46 -6.74
C ILE A 85 17.81 6.38 -6.98
N THR A 86 18.86 6.37 -6.16
CA THR A 86 19.93 5.37 -6.26
C THR A 86 19.46 3.98 -5.82
N GLU A 87 18.56 3.93 -4.85
CA GLU A 87 17.90 2.68 -4.41
C GLU A 87 16.97 2.15 -5.49
N VAL A 88 16.09 3.00 -6.07
CA VAL A 88 15.18 2.62 -7.16
C VAL A 88 15.94 1.96 -8.29
N LYS A 89 17.04 2.57 -8.77
CA LYS A 89 17.88 1.98 -9.83
C LYS A 89 18.41 0.60 -9.47
N LYS A 90 18.81 0.37 -8.20
CA LYS A 90 19.25 -0.95 -7.74
C LYS A 90 18.10 -1.95 -7.67
N LEU A 91 16.91 -1.51 -7.27
CA LEU A 91 15.71 -2.34 -7.24
C LEU A 91 15.31 -2.76 -8.66
N ILE A 92 15.23 -1.82 -9.60
CA ILE A 92 14.92 -2.10 -11.01
C ILE A 92 15.90 -3.13 -11.58
N GLN A 93 17.21 -2.94 -11.41
CA GLN A 93 18.22 -3.89 -11.88
C GLN A 93 18.09 -5.28 -11.22
N ALA A 94 17.79 -5.33 -9.92
CA ALA A 94 17.61 -6.60 -9.22
C ALA A 94 16.36 -7.35 -9.70
N ILE A 95 15.25 -6.62 -9.93
CA ILE A 95 13.99 -7.18 -10.42
C ILE A 95 14.16 -7.65 -11.87
N ASP A 96 14.80 -6.87 -12.74
CA ASP A 96 15.02 -7.26 -14.15
C ASP A 96 15.85 -8.55 -14.28
N ALA A 97 16.86 -8.71 -13.42
CA ALA A 97 17.69 -9.92 -13.39
C ALA A 97 16.94 -11.19 -12.97
N ILE A 98 15.89 -11.06 -12.17
CA ILE A 98 15.09 -12.18 -11.64
C ILE A 98 13.82 -12.40 -12.47
N SER A 99 13.27 -11.32 -13.04
CA SER A 99 12.00 -11.33 -13.76
C SER A 99 12.08 -12.11 -15.06
N LYS A 100 11.11 -13.00 -15.25
CA LYS A 100 10.93 -13.81 -16.47
C LYS A 100 9.79 -13.31 -17.36
N SER A 101 9.01 -12.34 -16.88
CA SER A 101 7.84 -11.81 -17.58
C SER A 101 8.23 -10.60 -18.41
N ASP A 102 7.93 -10.63 -19.71
CA ASP A 102 8.14 -9.48 -20.59
C ASP A 102 7.32 -8.26 -20.18
N ALA A 103 6.13 -8.48 -19.61
CA ALA A 103 5.28 -7.41 -19.08
C ALA A 103 5.95 -6.68 -17.91
N THR A 104 6.52 -7.42 -16.96
CA THR A 104 7.25 -6.81 -15.83
C THR A 104 8.50 -6.08 -16.29
N LYS A 105 9.19 -6.58 -17.33
CA LYS A 105 10.34 -5.86 -17.89
C LYS A 105 9.95 -4.58 -18.61
N GLN A 106 8.75 -4.53 -19.18
CA GLN A 106 8.21 -3.34 -19.80
C GLN A 106 7.85 -2.30 -18.75
N GLU A 107 7.15 -2.70 -17.70
CA GLU A 107 6.83 -1.86 -16.53
C GLU A 107 8.11 -1.28 -15.88
N LEU A 108 9.17 -2.08 -15.73
CA LEU A 108 10.45 -1.57 -15.22
C LEU A 108 11.09 -0.49 -16.12
N ARG A 109 10.87 -0.54 -17.44
CA ARG A 109 11.36 0.50 -18.36
C ARG A 109 10.55 1.78 -18.21
N GLU A 110 9.25 1.68 -17.99
CA GLU A 110 8.36 2.81 -17.72
C GLU A 110 8.83 3.53 -16.45
N TYR A 111 9.10 2.79 -15.37
CA TYR A 111 9.68 3.38 -14.15
C TYR A 111 11.05 4.05 -14.35
N GLU A 112 11.88 3.58 -15.29
CA GLU A 112 13.13 4.25 -15.63
C GLU A 112 12.91 5.56 -16.41
N GLU A 113 11.81 5.67 -17.15
CA GLU A 113 11.38 6.88 -17.85
C GLU A 113 10.80 7.88 -16.86
N ASP A 114 9.90 7.46 -15.98
CA ASP A 114 9.32 8.29 -14.91
C ASP A 114 10.41 8.89 -14.00
N LEU A 115 11.45 8.11 -13.70
CA LEU A 115 12.63 8.57 -12.96
C LEU A 115 13.42 9.68 -13.64
N LYS A 116 13.41 9.74 -14.98
CA LYS A 116 14.09 10.77 -15.78
C LYS A 116 13.20 12.01 -15.92
N GLU A 117 11.90 11.80 -16.06
CA GLU A 117 10.90 12.87 -16.21
C GLU A 117 10.62 13.56 -14.87
N GLY A 118 10.90 12.87 -13.75
CA GLY A 118 10.69 13.38 -12.40
C GLY A 118 9.32 13.03 -11.82
N ASP A 119 8.58 12.18 -12.52
CA ASP A 119 7.21 11.76 -12.19
C ASP A 119 7.18 10.49 -11.31
N PHE A 120 8.36 9.96 -10.96
CA PHE A 120 8.48 8.81 -10.06
C PHE A 120 8.25 9.20 -8.60
N GLU A 121 7.31 8.55 -7.93
CA GLU A 121 6.84 8.89 -6.59
C GLU A 121 7.26 7.88 -5.50
N GLN A 122 7.03 8.26 -4.24
CA GLN A 122 7.30 7.39 -3.09
C GLN A 122 6.47 6.10 -3.11
N MET A 123 5.27 6.11 -3.71
CA MET A 123 4.44 4.91 -3.88
C MET A 123 5.08 3.91 -4.84
N ASP A 124 5.66 4.37 -5.95
CA ASP A 124 6.35 3.51 -6.91
C ASP A 124 7.57 2.83 -6.28
N LEU A 125 8.31 3.55 -5.42
CA LEU A 125 9.40 2.96 -4.65
C LEU A 125 8.92 1.84 -3.73
N GLN A 126 7.77 2.02 -3.04
CA GLN A 126 7.19 0.99 -2.18
C GLN A 126 6.78 -0.24 -2.98
N TYR A 127 6.17 -0.05 -4.15
CA TYR A 127 5.82 -1.14 -5.05
C TYR A 127 7.05 -1.94 -5.49
N LEU A 128 8.12 -1.28 -5.94
CA LEU A 128 9.35 -1.97 -6.36
C LEU A 128 10.00 -2.76 -5.21
N ARG A 129 9.97 -2.24 -3.98
CA ARG A 129 10.45 -2.99 -2.79
C ARG A 129 9.64 -4.28 -2.59
N ALA A 130 8.31 -4.17 -2.59
CA ALA A 130 7.41 -5.32 -2.41
C ALA A 130 7.55 -6.35 -3.55
N LEU A 131 7.68 -5.88 -4.79
CA LEU A 131 7.85 -6.73 -5.96
C LEU A 131 9.16 -7.52 -5.90
N LYS A 132 10.27 -6.86 -5.54
CA LYS A 132 11.56 -7.54 -5.35
C LYS A 132 11.48 -8.61 -4.26
N ASP A 133 10.86 -8.30 -3.12
CA ASP A 133 10.74 -9.24 -1.99
C ASP A 133 9.91 -10.47 -2.38
N ARG A 134 8.86 -10.30 -3.19
CA ARG A 134 8.05 -11.40 -3.73
C ARG A 134 8.83 -12.27 -4.71
N LEU A 135 9.65 -11.67 -5.58
CA LEU A 135 10.43 -12.40 -6.57
C LEU A 135 11.68 -13.10 -5.98
N SER A 136 12.11 -12.67 -4.79
CA SER A 136 13.27 -13.24 -4.09
C SER A 136 12.91 -14.42 -3.16
N LYS A 137 11.62 -14.79 -3.08
CA LYS A 137 11.13 -15.98 -2.37
C LYS A 137 11.04 -17.18 -3.28
#